data_AF-A0A7V2N466-F1
#
_entry.id   AF-A0A7V2N466-F1
#
_cell.length_a   1.000
_cell.length_b   1.000
_cell.length_c   1.000
_cell.angle_alpha   90.00
_cell.angle_beta   90.00
_cell.angle_gamma   90.00
#
_symmetry.space_group_name_H-M   'P 1'
#
loop_
_entity.id
_entity.type
_entity.pdbx_description
1 polymer ?
#
loop_
_entity_poly.entity_id
_entity_poly.type
_entity_poly.pdbx_seq_one_letter_code
_entity_poly.pdbx_strand_id
1 'polypeptide(L)'
;YCLRCRQCDVTLTFHKRPDRPAPQDPQGRPFAGGVAVCHYCLSKTLVPTTCPLCGGGMIMLGLGSQRLAEEVGRRLPQARVLRIDSDAMETGGPDRYYEVLEDFAAGRVDVLAGTQILAKGLHFPNVTLVGIISADTALMIPDFRANERTFQLISQVAGRSGRAEKPGRVIVQTFLPDQPAIRFAMQHDFEGFVEAELAHRRQCRLPPYWRLAMVHLRDAKFDRLEAACKEMARRIDELIAARRLDVRVRGPMPATISRMHGRHRMQIVLQAPNPHVMGRLLADLRAYAPLRPAVQVLYDVDAVHLL
;
A
#
# COMPACT_ATOMS: atom_id res chain seq x y z
N TYR A 1 5.36 1.93 -22.41
CA TYR A 1 6.19 2.82 -21.57
C TYR A 1 5.31 3.37 -20.46
N CYS A 2 5.80 3.40 -19.22
CA CYS A 2 5.11 4.02 -18.09
C CYS A 2 6.01 5.10 -17.49
N LEU A 3 5.43 6.22 -17.07
CA LEU A 3 6.18 7.24 -16.34
C LEU A 3 6.60 6.71 -14.97
N ARG A 4 7.90 6.71 -14.72
CA ARG A 4 8.50 6.28 -13.45
C ARG A 4 9.23 7.43 -12.77
N CYS A 5 9.18 7.45 -11.44
CA CYS A 5 9.97 8.36 -10.63
C CYS A 5 11.46 8.04 -10.79
N ARG A 6 12.28 9.02 -11.16
CA ARG A 6 13.74 8.86 -11.28
C ARG A 6 14.45 8.57 -9.96
N GLN A 7 13.79 8.87 -8.83
CA GLN A 7 14.36 8.68 -7.50
C GLN A 7 13.86 7.43 -6.80
N CYS A 8 12.71 6.89 -7.21
CA CYS A 8 12.07 5.78 -6.51
C CYS A 8 11.80 4.56 -7.40
N ASP A 9 12.03 4.63 -8.70
CA ASP A 9 11.76 3.56 -9.69
C ASP A 9 10.30 3.04 -9.72
N VAL A 10 9.40 3.70 -8.98
CA VAL A 10 7.96 3.44 -8.94
C VAL A 10 7.22 4.22 -10.04
N THR A 11 6.04 3.74 -10.44
CA THR A 11 5.14 4.48 -11.32
C THR A 11 4.63 5.74 -10.62
N LEU A 12 4.45 6.81 -11.40
CA LEU A 12 3.89 8.06 -10.88
C LEU A 12 2.36 8.04 -10.94
N THR A 13 1.70 8.70 -9.98
CA THR A 13 0.24 8.89 -9.99
C THR A 13 -0.09 10.23 -10.64
N PHE A 14 -0.97 10.23 -11.64
CA PHE A 14 -1.37 11.47 -12.32
C PHE A 14 -2.49 12.18 -11.58
N HIS A 15 -2.22 13.42 -11.19
CA HIS A 15 -3.18 14.33 -10.56
C HIS A 15 -3.64 15.35 -11.60
N LYS A 16 -4.84 15.13 -12.15
CA LYS A 16 -5.44 16.01 -13.15
C LYS A 16 -5.82 17.35 -12.48
N ARG A 17 -5.48 18.46 -13.13
CA ARG A 17 -5.88 19.82 -12.74
C ARG A 17 -6.58 20.48 -13.93
N PRO A 18 -7.89 20.28 -14.07
CA PRO A 18 -8.64 20.76 -15.23
C PRO A 18 -8.71 22.29 -15.32
N ASP A 19 -8.44 22.99 -14.21
CA ASP A 19 -8.46 24.44 -14.04
C ASP A 19 -7.18 25.15 -14.48
N ARG A 20 -6.10 24.43 -14.79
CA ARG A 20 -4.84 25.00 -15.27
C ARG A 20 -4.60 24.72 -16.75
N PRO A 21 -4.24 25.73 -17.56
CA PRO A 21 -3.87 25.49 -18.95
C PRO A 21 -2.67 24.54 -19.02
N ALA A 22 -2.75 23.60 -19.96
CA ALA A 22 -1.69 22.64 -20.21
C ALA A 22 -0.37 23.38 -20.54
N PRO A 23 0.71 23.17 -19.78
CA PRO A 23 1.99 23.75 -20.14
C PRO A 23 2.46 23.17 -21.48
N GLN A 24 3.29 23.93 -22.18
CA GLN A 24 4.02 23.47 -23.38
C GLN A 24 5.51 23.43 -23.06
N ASP A 25 6.25 22.51 -23.67
CA ASP A 25 7.71 22.59 -23.61
C ASP A 25 8.24 23.68 -24.56
N PRO A 26 9.55 24.02 -24.51
CA PRO A 26 10.14 25.00 -25.43
C PRO A 26 10.04 24.63 -26.92
N GLN A 27 9.62 23.39 -27.24
CA GLN A 27 9.38 22.90 -28.59
C GLN A 27 7.88 22.88 -28.96
N GLY A 28 7.02 23.47 -28.12
CA GLY A 28 5.57 23.58 -28.36
C GLY A 28 4.79 22.27 -28.16
N ARG A 29 5.39 21.23 -27.58
CA ARG A 29 4.70 19.94 -27.36
C ARG A 29 3.72 20.05 -26.19
N PRO A 30 2.48 19.57 -26.33
CA PRO A 30 1.47 19.70 -25.30
C PRO A 30 1.67 18.69 -24.16
N PHE A 31 1.60 19.18 -22.92
CA PHE A 31 1.46 18.33 -21.73
C PHE A 31 0.00 18.15 -21.35
N ALA A 32 -0.31 17.13 -20.55
CA ALA A 32 -1.64 16.99 -19.96
C ALA A 32 -1.88 18.07 -18.89
N GLY A 33 -3.12 18.54 -18.75
CA GLY A 33 -3.54 19.48 -17.69
C GLY A 33 -3.51 18.83 -16.30
N GLY A 34 -2.33 18.78 -15.68
CA GLY A 34 -2.08 18.13 -14.39
C GLY A 34 -0.60 17.84 -14.15
N VAL A 35 -0.31 17.12 -13.06
CA VAL A 35 1.05 16.70 -12.69
C VAL A 35 1.08 15.24 -12.28
N ALA A 36 2.10 14.51 -12.69
CA ALA A 36 2.41 13.19 -12.16
C ALA A 36 3.24 13.33 -10.88
N VAL A 37 2.80 12.70 -9.79
CA VAL A 37 3.40 12.81 -8.45
C VAL A 37 3.88 11.43 -8.00
N CYS A 38 5.09 11.38 -7.45
CA CYS A 38 5.57 10.21 -6.72
C CYS A 38 5.10 10.32 -5.27
N HIS A 39 4.25 9.41 -4.79
CA HIS A 39 3.77 9.47 -3.40
C HIS A 39 4.84 9.08 -2.36
N TYR A 40 6.00 8.59 -2.79
CA TYR A 40 7.10 8.25 -1.89
C TYR A 40 8.08 9.40 -1.65
N CYS A 41 8.39 10.19 -2.68
CA CYS A 41 9.33 11.33 -2.56
C CYS A 41 8.74 12.68 -2.93
N LEU A 42 7.45 12.72 -3.24
CA LEU A 42 6.67 13.91 -3.61
C LEU A 42 7.18 14.63 -4.87
N SER A 43 8.12 14.02 -5.62
CA SER A 43 8.60 14.57 -6.88
C SER A 43 7.46 14.72 -7.87
N LYS A 44 7.36 15.89 -8.50
CA LYS A 44 6.33 16.22 -9.50
C LYS A 44 6.95 16.23 -10.88
N THR A 45 6.22 15.76 -11.88
CA THR A 45 6.66 15.73 -13.28
C THR A 45 5.49 16.05 -14.19
N LEU A 46 5.72 16.87 -15.22
CA LEU A 46 4.72 17.13 -16.24
C LEU A 46 4.49 15.87 -17.08
N VAL A 47 3.24 15.61 -17.46
CA VAL A 47 2.88 14.38 -18.19
C VAL A 47 2.76 14.66 -19.67
N PRO A 48 3.64 14.12 -20.53
CA PRO A 48 3.53 14.33 -21.97
C PRO A 48 2.27 13.65 -22.49
N THR A 49 1.60 14.26 -23.48
CA THR A 49 0.42 13.66 -24.12
C THR A 49 0.79 12.49 -25.04
N THR A 50 2.02 12.47 -25.54
CA THR A 50 2.58 11.40 -26.36
C THR A 50 3.77 10.73 -25.67
N CYS A 51 4.00 9.47 -25.99
CA CYS A 51 5.11 8.70 -25.45
C CYS A 51 6.43 9.26 -26.00
N PRO A 52 7.40 9.62 -25.15
CA PRO A 52 8.68 10.15 -25.61
C PRO A 52 9.57 9.10 -26.31
N LEU A 53 9.23 7.81 -26.22
CA LEU A 53 9.99 6.72 -26.84
C LEU A 53 9.45 6.31 -28.22
N CYS A 54 8.14 6.31 -28.40
CA CYS A 54 7.51 5.79 -29.64
C CYS A 54 6.51 6.76 -30.30
N GLY A 55 6.25 7.92 -29.71
CA GLY A 55 5.30 8.92 -30.24
C GLY A 55 3.81 8.57 -30.07
N GLY A 56 3.47 7.34 -29.68
CA GLY A 56 2.07 6.94 -29.46
C GLY A 56 1.39 7.69 -28.31
N GLY A 57 0.06 7.80 -28.34
CA GLY A 57 -0.70 8.47 -27.27
C GLY A 57 -0.50 7.80 -25.90
N MET A 58 -0.32 8.61 -24.86
CA MET A 58 -0.28 8.09 -23.49
C MET A 58 -1.69 7.96 -22.93
N ILE A 59 -1.99 6.81 -22.33
CA ILE A 59 -3.24 6.57 -21.60
C ILE A 59 -2.98 6.55 -20.10
N MET A 60 -3.91 7.08 -19.32
CA MET A 60 -3.86 7.00 -17.86
C MET A 60 -4.51 5.70 -17.41
N LEU A 61 -3.72 4.82 -16.78
CA LEU A 61 -4.19 3.55 -16.23
C LEU A 61 -4.33 3.69 -14.71
N GLY A 62 -5.49 3.35 -14.19
CA GLY A 62 -5.78 3.37 -12.76
C GLY A 62 -7.27 3.42 -12.46
N LEU A 63 -7.72 2.55 -11.55
CA LEU A 63 -9.03 2.59 -10.90
C LEU A 63 -8.89 3.44 -9.63
N GLY A 64 -8.58 4.72 -9.80
CA GLY A 64 -8.52 5.66 -8.69
C GLY A 64 -9.93 6.09 -8.24
N SER A 65 -10.07 6.52 -6.99
CA SER A 65 -11.26 7.17 -6.43
C SER A 65 -11.81 8.29 -7.34
N GLN A 66 -10.93 9.02 -8.04
CA GLN A 66 -11.33 10.03 -9.03
C GLN A 66 -12.08 9.42 -10.22
N ARG A 67 -11.50 8.42 -10.88
CA ARG A 67 -12.13 7.78 -12.04
C ARG A 67 -13.43 7.08 -11.66
N LEU A 68 -13.48 6.52 -10.45
CA LEU A 68 -14.71 5.97 -9.88
C LEU A 68 -15.79 7.06 -9.75
N ALA A 69 -15.46 8.21 -9.14
CA ALA A 69 -16.40 9.32 -9.00
C ALA A 69 -16.87 9.85 -10.36
N GLU A 70 -15.97 10.02 -11.32
CA GLU A 70 -16.30 10.46 -12.70
C GLU A 70 -17.23 9.47 -13.41
N GLU A 71 -16.95 8.16 -13.35
CA GLU A 71 -17.78 7.15 -14.01
C GLU A 71 -19.14 7.01 -13.32
N VAL A 72 -19.20 7.09 -11.99
CA VAL A 72 -20.48 7.09 -11.25
C VAL A 72 -21.30 8.32 -11.62
N GLY A 73 -20.71 9.52 -11.63
CA GLY A 73 -21.42 10.75 -12.03
C GLY A 73 -21.91 10.70 -13.48
N ARG A 74 -21.13 10.09 -14.38
CA ARG A 74 -21.54 9.90 -15.79
C ARG A 74 -22.71 8.93 -15.93
N ARG A 75 -22.74 7.85 -15.14
CA ARG A 75 -23.79 6.81 -15.19
C ARG A 75 -25.03 7.19 -14.41
N LEU A 76 -24.88 8.00 -13.37
CA LEU A 76 -25.93 8.48 -12.48
C LEU A 76 -25.93 10.02 -12.46
N PRO A 77 -26.32 10.68 -13.57
CA PRO A 77 -26.20 12.14 -13.70
C PRO A 77 -27.05 12.93 -12.71
N GLN A 78 -28.06 12.29 -12.10
CA GLN A 78 -28.91 12.90 -11.08
C GLN A 78 -28.36 12.75 -9.66
N ALA A 79 -27.37 11.87 -9.44
CA ALA A 79 -26.79 11.64 -8.13
C ALA A 79 -25.72 12.68 -7.80
N ARG A 80 -25.76 13.22 -6.59
CA ARG A 80 -24.73 14.10 -6.05
C ARG A 80 -23.57 13.23 -5.55
N VAL A 81 -22.52 13.15 -6.34
CA VAL A 81 -21.33 12.33 -6.06
C VAL A 81 -20.23 13.22 -5.48
N LEU A 82 -19.70 12.84 -4.32
CA LEU A 82 -18.50 13.47 -3.76
C LEU A 82 -17.35 12.47 -3.63
N ARG A 83 -16.13 12.98 -3.82
CA ARG A 83 -14.89 12.22 -3.66
C ARG A 83 -14.22 12.53 -2.32
N ILE A 84 -13.79 11.48 -1.62
CA ILE A 84 -13.04 11.59 -0.37
C ILE A 84 -11.82 10.67 -0.36
N ASP A 85 -10.65 11.28 -0.48
CA ASP A 85 -9.34 10.65 -0.38
C ASP A 85 -8.35 11.67 0.20
N SER A 86 -7.14 11.22 0.55
CA SER A 86 -6.11 12.09 1.14
C SER A 86 -5.84 13.33 0.29
N ASP A 87 -5.77 13.16 -1.04
CA ASP A 87 -5.47 14.25 -1.98
C ASP A 87 -6.62 15.27 -2.06
N ALA A 88 -7.87 14.81 -2.05
CA ALA A 88 -9.05 15.68 -2.04
C ALA A 88 -9.18 16.49 -0.75
N MET A 89 -8.78 15.92 0.39
CA MET A 89 -8.82 16.60 1.69
C MET A 89 -7.70 17.64 1.82
N GLU A 90 -6.50 17.38 1.29
CA GLU A 90 -5.40 18.37 1.31
C GLU A 90 -5.76 19.71 0.64
N THR A 91 -6.55 19.68 -0.44
CA THR A 91 -6.95 20.90 -1.16
C THR A 91 -8.03 21.74 -0.48
N GLY A 92 -8.69 21.21 0.55
CA GLY A 92 -9.89 21.82 1.11
C GLY A 92 -9.79 22.37 2.52
N GLY A 93 -8.62 22.27 3.14
CA GLY A 93 -8.45 22.63 4.55
C GLY A 93 -8.89 21.53 5.52
N PRO A 94 -8.56 21.69 6.82
CA PRO A 94 -8.76 20.65 7.83
C PRO A 94 -10.23 20.30 8.09
N ASP A 95 -11.15 21.26 7.86
CA ASP A 95 -12.57 21.11 8.22
C ASP A 95 -13.42 20.47 7.11
N ARG A 96 -12.93 20.48 5.86
CA ARG A 96 -13.65 19.90 4.71
C ARG A 96 -14.04 18.45 4.91
N TYR A 97 -13.20 17.69 5.63
CA TYR A 97 -13.52 16.31 5.95
C TYR A 97 -14.85 16.23 6.70
N TYR A 98 -15.00 17.00 7.78
CA TYR A 98 -16.22 17.01 8.59
C TYR A 98 -17.42 17.55 7.83
N GLU A 99 -17.26 18.62 7.05
CA GLU A 99 -18.32 19.17 6.20
C GLU A 99 -18.89 18.12 5.23
N VAL A 100 -18.03 17.37 4.54
CA VAL A 100 -18.45 16.32 3.60
C VAL A 100 -19.22 15.21 4.31
N LEU A 101 -18.80 14.85 5.54
CA LEU A 101 -19.50 13.82 6.31
C LEU A 101 -20.85 14.31 6.83
N GLU A 102 -20.95 15.57 7.24
CA GLU A 102 -22.22 16.20 7.64
C GLU A 102 -23.19 16.30 6.45
N ASP A 103 -22.70 16.72 5.29
CA ASP A 103 -23.48 16.75 4.05
C ASP A 103 -24.02 15.37 3.68
N PHE A 104 -23.17 14.35 3.79
CA PHE A 104 -23.59 12.98 3.50
C PHE A 104 -24.58 12.44 4.53
N ALA A 105 -24.35 12.68 5.82
CA ALA A 105 -25.27 12.29 6.88
C ALA A 105 -26.64 12.96 6.74
N ALA A 106 -26.66 14.24 6.33
CA ALA A 106 -27.87 15.02 6.08
C ALA A 106 -28.56 14.68 4.75
N GLY A 107 -28.02 13.76 3.94
CA GLY A 107 -28.57 13.40 2.63
C GLY A 107 -28.45 14.51 1.59
N ARG A 108 -27.50 15.44 1.75
CA ARG A 108 -27.11 16.43 0.72
C ARG A 108 -26.21 15.82 -0.36
N VAL A 109 -25.70 14.62 -0.12
CA VAL A 109 -24.83 13.85 -1.02
C VAL A 109 -25.38 12.43 -1.11
N ASP A 110 -25.47 11.90 -2.32
CA ASP A 110 -26.07 10.58 -2.58
C ASP A 110 -25.02 9.47 -2.64
N VAL A 111 -23.81 9.79 -3.12
CA VAL A 111 -22.71 8.84 -3.26
C VAL A 111 -21.40 9.43 -2.76
N LEU A 112 -20.74 8.72 -1.84
CA LEU A 112 -19.35 8.97 -1.48
C LEU A 112 -18.44 7.94 -2.16
N ALA A 113 -17.54 8.42 -3.02
CA ALA A 113 -16.49 7.62 -3.64
C ALA A 113 -15.15 7.93 -2.97
N GLY A 114 -14.44 6.92 -2.46
CA GLY A 114 -13.23 7.20 -1.70
C GLY A 114 -12.36 5.98 -1.46
N THR A 115 -11.25 6.21 -0.75
CA THR A 115 -10.34 5.15 -0.31
C THR A 115 -10.73 4.63 1.07
N GLN A 116 -9.87 3.81 1.67
CA GLN A 116 -10.06 3.21 3.00
C GLN A 116 -10.34 4.21 4.13
N ILE A 117 -10.14 5.52 3.92
CA ILE A 117 -10.53 6.57 4.87
C ILE A 117 -12.03 6.47 5.21
N LEU A 118 -12.87 6.08 4.24
CA LEU A 118 -14.32 5.87 4.44
C LEU A 118 -14.66 4.73 5.41
N ALA A 119 -13.75 3.77 5.62
CA ALA A 119 -14.04 2.56 6.39
C ALA A 119 -13.92 2.75 7.92
N LYS A 120 -13.35 3.88 8.38
CA LYS A 120 -13.01 4.08 9.80
C LYS A 120 -14.10 4.80 10.56
N GLY A 121 -14.76 4.14 11.52
CA GLY A 121 -15.48 4.78 12.62
C GLY A 121 -16.76 5.58 12.27
N LEU A 122 -17.13 5.69 10.99
CA LEU A 122 -18.27 6.47 10.53
C LEU A 122 -19.52 5.61 10.41
N HIS A 123 -20.65 6.09 10.95
CA HIS A 123 -21.94 5.42 10.89
C HIS A 123 -22.94 6.30 10.13
N PHE A 124 -23.41 5.84 8.98
CA PHE A 124 -24.39 6.56 8.16
C PHE A 124 -25.68 5.73 8.07
N PRO A 125 -26.74 6.09 8.83
CA PRO A 125 -27.98 5.31 8.87
C PRO A 125 -28.67 5.16 7.51
N ASN A 126 -28.43 6.12 6.61
CA ASN A 126 -29.03 6.15 5.27
C ASN A 126 -28.25 5.36 4.22
N VAL A 127 -27.12 4.74 4.57
CA VAL A 127 -26.33 3.93 3.63
C VAL A 127 -26.92 2.53 3.50
N THR A 128 -27.50 2.27 2.35
CA THR A 128 -28.13 0.99 1.99
C THR A 128 -27.34 0.20 0.94
N LEU A 129 -26.34 0.82 0.29
CA LEU A 129 -25.51 0.17 -0.71
C LEU A 129 -24.04 0.52 -0.47
N VAL A 130 -23.18 -0.50 -0.50
CA VAL A 130 -21.74 -0.32 -0.49
C VAL A 130 -21.10 -1.11 -1.63
N GLY A 131 -20.26 -0.43 -2.41
CA GLY A 131 -19.46 -1.03 -3.47
C GLY A 131 -17.98 -1.06 -3.10
N ILE A 132 -17.38 -2.24 -3.06
CA ILE A 132 -15.94 -2.43 -2.90
C ILE A 132 -15.35 -2.69 -4.27
N ILE A 133 -14.63 -1.71 -4.79
CA ILE A 133 -14.02 -1.76 -6.12
C ILE A 133 -12.56 -2.22 -5.98
N SER A 134 -12.14 -3.19 -6.80
CA SER A 134 -10.78 -3.72 -6.81
C SER A 134 -10.33 -4.30 -5.47
N ALA A 135 -11.13 -5.21 -4.90
CA ALA A 135 -10.81 -5.88 -3.63
C ALA A 135 -9.48 -6.65 -3.64
N ASP A 136 -8.93 -6.91 -4.83
CA ASP A 136 -7.64 -7.59 -5.03
C ASP A 136 -6.42 -6.74 -4.68
N THR A 137 -6.57 -5.42 -4.57
CA THR A 137 -5.43 -4.50 -4.45
C THR A 137 -4.51 -4.85 -3.29
N ALA A 138 -5.09 -5.21 -2.13
CA ALA A 138 -4.32 -5.60 -0.96
C ALA A 138 -3.65 -6.99 -1.13
N LEU A 139 -4.25 -7.89 -1.90
CA LEU A 139 -3.71 -9.23 -2.20
C LEU A 139 -2.47 -9.17 -3.09
N MET A 140 -2.34 -8.12 -3.90
CA MET A 140 -1.19 -7.92 -4.80
C MET A 140 0.05 -7.39 -4.07
N ILE A 141 -0.08 -7.01 -2.80
CA ILE A 141 1.06 -6.57 -1.98
C ILE A 141 1.79 -7.83 -1.48
N PRO A 142 3.12 -7.96 -1.70
CA PRO A 142 3.90 -9.11 -1.22
C PRO A 142 4.14 -9.03 0.30
N ASP A 143 3.06 -9.04 1.07
CA ASP A 143 3.02 -8.99 2.53
C ASP A 143 2.18 -10.18 3.00
N PHE A 144 2.69 -10.94 3.97
CA PHE A 144 1.98 -12.11 4.47
C PHE A 144 0.63 -11.76 5.14
N ARG A 145 0.44 -10.50 5.53
CA ARG A 145 -0.83 -10.00 6.09
C ARG A 145 -1.82 -9.53 5.01
N ALA A 146 -1.52 -9.72 3.73
CA ALA A 146 -2.40 -9.31 2.64
C ALA A 146 -3.81 -9.91 2.77
N ASN A 147 -3.93 -11.21 3.08
CA ASN A 147 -5.22 -11.87 3.31
C ASN A 147 -6.00 -11.24 4.46
N GLU A 148 -5.35 -11.03 5.61
CA GLU A 148 -5.93 -10.40 6.79
C GLU A 148 -6.47 -8.99 6.48
N ARG A 149 -5.68 -8.17 5.76
CA ARG A 149 -6.10 -6.82 5.38
C ARG A 149 -7.29 -6.85 4.43
N THR A 150 -7.30 -7.76 3.46
CA THR A 150 -8.43 -7.93 2.53
C THR A 150 -9.69 -8.32 3.27
N PHE A 151 -9.61 -9.32 4.16
CA PHE A 151 -10.73 -9.76 4.99
C PHE A 151 -11.27 -8.61 5.85
N GLN A 152 -10.38 -7.90 6.55
CA GLN A 152 -10.74 -6.77 7.42
C GLN A 152 -11.42 -5.65 6.63
N LEU A 153 -10.88 -5.29 5.46
CA LEU A 153 -11.45 -4.24 4.62
C LEU A 153 -12.87 -4.61 4.17
N ILE A 154 -13.07 -5.82 3.63
CA ILE A 154 -14.39 -6.25 3.17
C ILE A 154 -15.37 -6.30 4.34
N SER A 155 -14.97 -6.89 5.47
CA SER A 155 -15.83 -7.03 6.65
C SER A 155 -16.20 -5.69 7.27
N GLN A 156 -15.24 -4.76 7.41
CA GLN A 156 -15.49 -3.42 7.97
C GLN A 156 -16.47 -2.64 7.10
N VAL A 157 -16.27 -2.70 5.79
CA VAL A 157 -17.04 -1.95 4.80
C VAL A 157 -18.43 -2.56 4.63
N ALA A 158 -18.54 -3.89 4.61
CA ALA A 158 -19.83 -4.59 4.61
C ALA A 158 -20.66 -4.25 5.85
N GLY A 159 -20.00 -4.17 7.01
CA GLY A 159 -20.64 -3.77 8.26
C GLY A 159 -21.03 -2.30 8.35
N ARG A 160 -20.90 -1.48 7.29
CA ARG A 160 -21.39 -0.08 7.27
C ARG A 160 -22.80 0.07 6.70
N SER A 161 -23.25 -0.86 5.86
CA SER A 161 -24.64 -0.88 5.37
C SER A 161 -25.53 -1.75 6.25
N GLY A 162 -26.82 -1.39 6.35
CA GLY A 162 -27.82 -2.26 6.97
C GLY A 162 -27.83 -2.30 8.50
N ARG A 163 -27.34 -1.25 9.16
CA ARG A 163 -27.40 -1.10 10.64
C ARG A 163 -28.71 -0.49 11.17
N ALA A 164 -29.55 0.03 10.26
CA ALA A 164 -30.87 0.59 10.58
C ALA A 164 -31.97 -0.35 10.06
N GLU A 165 -33.24 0.06 10.12
CA GLU A 165 -34.38 -0.74 9.64
C GLU A 165 -34.31 -1.11 8.14
N LYS A 166 -33.45 -0.44 7.36
CA LYS A 166 -33.32 -0.66 5.91
C LYS A 166 -32.29 -1.75 5.61
N PRO A 167 -32.61 -2.76 4.79
CA PRO A 167 -31.66 -3.77 4.38
C PRO A 167 -30.51 -3.15 3.58
N GLY A 168 -29.28 -3.54 3.92
CA GLY A 168 -28.07 -3.15 3.21
C GLY A 168 -27.69 -4.16 2.14
N ARG A 169 -27.07 -3.70 1.04
CA ARG A 169 -26.45 -4.55 0.03
C ARG A 169 -24.97 -4.19 -0.11
N VAL A 170 -24.13 -5.21 -0.19
CA VAL A 170 -22.68 -5.07 -0.41
C VAL A 170 -22.33 -5.74 -1.73
N ILE A 171 -21.63 -5.02 -2.59
CA ILE A 171 -21.13 -5.54 -3.88
C ILE A 171 -19.61 -5.49 -3.84
N VAL A 172 -18.96 -6.63 -4.04
CA VAL A 172 -17.51 -6.74 -4.09
C VAL A 172 -17.07 -7.07 -5.51
N GLN A 173 -16.27 -6.19 -6.11
CA GLN A 173 -15.65 -6.43 -7.40
C GLN A 173 -14.22 -6.95 -7.19
N THR A 174 -13.96 -8.16 -7.70
CA THR A 174 -12.68 -8.85 -7.59
C THR A 174 -12.42 -9.68 -8.85
N PHE A 175 -11.15 -9.82 -9.21
CA PHE A 175 -10.69 -10.78 -10.23
C PHE A 175 -10.43 -12.18 -9.64
N LEU A 176 -10.40 -12.30 -8.31
CA LEU A 176 -10.11 -13.52 -7.56
C LEU A 176 -11.29 -13.92 -6.66
N PRO A 177 -12.49 -14.18 -7.21
CA PRO A 177 -13.69 -14.48 -6.41
C PRO A 177 -13.52 -15.72 -5.52
N ASP A 178 -12.63 -16.64 -5.89
CA ASP A 178 -12.34 -17.85 -5.13
C ASP A 178 -11.27 -17.68 -4.05
N GLN A 179 -10.67 -16.50 -3.89
CA GLN A 179 -9.67 -16.28 -2.86
C GLN A 179 -10.29 -16.48 -1.46
N PRO A 180 -9.70 -17.33 -0.58
CA PRO A 180 -10.29 -17.65 0.72
C PRO A 180 -10.67 -16.42 1.56
N ALA A 181 -9.78 -15.42 1.63
CA ALA A 181 -10.03 -14.19 2.40
C ALA A 181 -11.29 -13.43 1.93
N ILE A 182 -11.58 -13.45 0.62
CA ILE A 182 -12.77 -12.81 0.05
C ILE A 182 -14.01 -13.65 0.35
N ARG A 183 -13.93 -14.98 0.16
CA ARG A 183 -15.06 -15.89 0.43
C ARG A 183 -15.51 -15.84 1.88
N PHE A 184 -14.58 -15.95 2.82
CA PHE A 184 -14.90 -15.85 4.25
C PHE A 184 -15.49 -14.48 4.60
N ALA A 185 -14.93 -13.39 4.06
CA ALA A 185 -15.46 -12.06 4.32
C ALA A 185 -16.88 -11.87 3.76
N MET A 186 -17.17 -12.44 2.59
CA MET A 186 -18.52 -12.39 2.00
C MET A 186 -19.56 -13.19 2.80
N GLN A 187 -19.13 -14.23 3.50
CA GLN A 187 -19.96 -15.06 4.35
C GLN A 187 -20.03 -14.55 5.80
N HIS A 188 -19.32 -13.46 6.11
CA HIS A 188 -19.12 -12.98 7.48
C HIS A 188 -18.52 -14.04 8.43
N ASP A 189 -17.78 -15.00 7.87
CA ASP A 189 -17.18 -16.11 8.62
C ASP A 189 -15.78 -15.71 9.12
N PHE A 190 -15.77 -15.00 10.24
CA PHE A 190 -14.53 -14.61 10.92
C PHE A 190 -13.78 -15.81 11.52
N GLU A 191 -14.51 -16.75 12.12
CA GLU A 191 -13.90 -17.88 12.82
C GLU A 191 -13.18 -18.81 11.83
N GLY A 192 -13.84 -19.17 10.72
CA GLY A 192 -13.25 -19.96 9.65
C GLY A 192 -12.06 -19.26 8.98
N PHE A 193 -12.14 -17.94 8.79
CA PHE A 193 -11.00 -17.17 8.30
C PHE A 193 -9.80 -17.26 9.25
N VAL A 194 -10.01 -17.03 10.55
CA VAL A 194 -8.94 -17.04 11.56
C VAL A 194 -8.31 -18.42 11.66
N GLU A 195 -9.12 -19.48 11.68
CA GLU A 195 -8.61 -20.86 11.72
C GLU A 195 -7.70 -21.15 10.51
N ALA A 196 -8.17 -20.87 9.30
CA ALA A 196 -7.42 -21.11 8.08
C ALA A 196 -6.13 -20.27 7.99
N GLU A 197 -6.21 -18.98 8.32
CA GLU A 197 -5.07 -18.05 8.28
C GLU A 197 -4.03 -18.44 9.34
N LEU A 198 -4.45 -18.75 10.57
CA LEU A 198 -3.52 -19.16 11.63
C LEU A 198 -2.86 -20.51 11.34
N ALA A 199 -3.58 -21.47 10.76
CA ALA A 199 -2.99 -22.73 10.32
C ALA A 199 -1.88 -22.49 9.29
N HIS A 200 -2.14 -21.64 8.29
CA HIS A 200 -1.15 -21.24 7.28
C HIS A 200 0.08 -20.55 7.93
N ARG A 201 -0.16 -19.56 8.80
CA ARG A 201 0.93 -18.83 9.47
C ARG A 201 1.79 -19.74 10.36
N ARG A 202 1.19 -20.75 11.00
CA ARG A 202 1.92 -21.75 11.77
C ARG A 202 2.85 -22.58 10.89
N GLN A 203 2.35 -23.08 9.77
CA GLN A 203 3.14 -23.87 8.80
C GLN A 203 4.29 -23.05 8.21
N CYS A 204 4.05 -21.78 7.90
CA CYS A 204 5.05 -20.88 7.33
C CYS A 204 5.95 -20.19 8.36
N ARG A 205 5.79 -20.48 9.67
CA ARG A 205 6.57 -19.88 10.76
C ARG A 205 6.47 -18.35 10.74
N LEU A 206 5.25 -17.84 10.62
CA LEU A 206 4.92 -16.42 10.60
C LEU A 206 4.31 -15.98 11.95
N PRO A 207 4.29 -14.67 12.24
CA PRO A 207 3.57 -14.14 13.40
C PRO A 207 2.10 -14.60 13.41
N PRO A 208 1.52 -14.93 14.58
CA PRO A 208 2.06 -14.72 15.93
C PRO A 208 2.96 -15.86 16.44
N TYR A 209 3.09 -16.97 15.72
CA TYR A 209 3.82 -18.16 16.18
C TYR A 209 5.34 -17.96 16.21
N TRP A 210 5.85 -17.14 15.30
CA TRP A 210 7.25 -16.76 15.21
C TRP A 210 7.36 -15.24 15.16
N ARG A 211 8.50 -14.71 15.59
CA ARG A 211 8.84 -13.28 15.45
C ARG A 211 9.48 -13.04 14.11
N LEU A 212 9.18 -11.87 13.54
CA LEU A 212 9.71 -11.43 12.26
C LEU A 212 10.49 -10.13 12.50
N ALA A 213 11.71 -10.04 12.00
CA ALA A 213 12.45 -8.80 11.95
C ALA A 213 12.99 -8.59 10.54
N MET A 214 13.13 -7.33 10.13
CA MET A 214 13.77 -6.96 8.88
C MET A 214 15.00 -6.11 9.15
N VAL A 215 16.10 -6.47 8.50
CA VAL A 215 17.31 -5.64 8.43
C VAL A 215 17.28 -4.92 7.10
N HIS A 216 16.93 -3.64 7.12
CA HIS A 216 16.93 -2.81 5.93
C HIS A 216 18.28 -2.13 5.76
N LEU A 217 18.84 -2.23 4.56
CA LEU A 217 20.07 -1.55 4.18
C LEU A 217 19.78 -0.60 3.01
N ARG A 218 20.34 0.61 3.06
CA ARG A 218 20.20 1.59 1.97
C ARG A 218 21.45 2.43 1.74
N ASP A 219 21.75 2.69 0.47
CA ASP A 219 22.84 3.57 0.04
C ASP A 219 22.51 4.23 -1.31
N ALA A 220 23.17 5.34 -1.64
CA ALA A 220 23.04 5.99 -2.94
C ALA A 220 23.75 5.21 -4.05
N LYS A 221 24.82 4.46 -3.74
CA LYS A 221 25.58 3.64 -4.69
C LYS A 221 25.24 2.16 -4.48
N PHE A 222 24.73 1.51 -5.52
CA PHE A 222 24.32 0.11 -5.46
C PHE A 222 25.48 -0.84 -5.09
N ASP A 223 26.65 -0.68 -5.69
CA ASP A 223 27.79 -1.59 -5.43
C ASP A 223 28.24 -1.57 -3.96
N ARG A 224 28.20 -0.38 -3.32
CA ARG A 224 28.48 -0.25 -1.89
C ARG A 224 27.42 -0.95 -1.04
N LEU A 225 26.15 -0.79 -1.42
CA LEU A 225 25.03 -1.44 -0.75
C LEU A 225 25.14 -2.97 -0.86
N GLU A 226 25.44 -3.48 -2.05
CA GLU A 226 25.57 -4.91 -2.30
C GLU A 226 26.69 -5.53 -1.46
N ALA A 227 27.87 -4.89 -1.43
CA ALA A 227 28.99 -5.32 -0.61
C ALA A 227 28.63 -5.33 0.90
N ALA A 228 27.97 -4.28 1.39
CA ALA A 228 27.53 -4.20 2.78
C ALA A 228 26.44 -5.25 3.11
N CYS A 229 25.56 -5.57 2.17
CA CYS A 229 24.54 -6.62 2.35
C CYS A 229 25.17 -8.02 2.45
N LYS A 230 26.16 -8.33 1.61
CA LYS A 230 26.91 -9.60 1.67
C LYS A 230 27.61 -9.74 3.02
N GLU A 231 28.25 -8.68 3.48
CA GLU A 231 28.91 -8.66 4.78
C GLU A 231 27.92 -8.78 5.95
N MET A 232 26.77 -8.09 5.88
CA MET A 232 25.72 -8.23 6.90
C MET A 232 25.19 -9.66 6.98
N ALA A 233 24.91 -10.29 5.84
CA ALA A 233 24.45 -11.67 5.77
C ALA A 233 25.46 -12.64 6.40
N ARG A 234 26.75 -12.49 6.05
CA ARG A 234 27.84 -13.28 6.65
C ARG A 234 27.86 -13.17 8.18
N ARG A 235 27.76 -11.94 8.72
CA ARG A 235 27.74 -11.72 10.18
C ARG A 235 26.53 -12.35 10.86
N ILE A 236 25.37 -12.28 10.23
CA ILE A 236 24.15 -12.91 10.73
C ILE A 236 24.36 -14.43 10.81
N ASP A 237 24.87 -15.05 9.75
CA ASP A 237 25.11 -16.49 9.70
C ASP A 237 26.14 -16.94 10.74
N GLU A 238 27.23 -16.19 10.91
CA GLU A 238 28.26 -16.46 11.93
C GLU A 238 27.71 -16.38 13.35
N LEU A 239 26.90 -15.37 13.65
CA LEU A 239 26.27 -15.23 14.96
C LEU A 239 25.27 -16.35 15.24
N ILE A 240 24.45 -16.70 14.25
CA ILE A 240 23.51 -17.82 14.34
C ILE A 240 24.26 -19.11 14.67
N ALA A 241 25.36 -19.39 13.96
CA ALA A 241 26.18 -20.58 14.19
C ALA A 241 26.87 -20.56 15.56
N ALA A 242 27.54 -19.46 15.91
CA ALA A 242 28.30 -19.33 17.17
C ALA A 242 27.42 -19.44 18.41
N ARG A 243 26.19 -18.91 18.34
CA ARG A 243 25.22 -18.92 19.44
C ARG A 243 24.22 -20.08 19.36
N ARG A 244 24.29 -20.90 18.30
CA ARG A 244 23.33 -21.99 18.01
C ARG A 244 21.88 -21.52 18.06
N LEU A 245 21.60 -20.37 17.43
CA LEU A 245 20.25 -19.79 17.43
C LEU A 245 19.38 -20.45 16.37
N ASP A 246 18.13 -20.75 16.70
CA ASP A 246 17.13 -21.15 15.70
C ASP A 246 16.55 -19.89 15.03
N VAL A 247 17.21 -19.44 13.96
CA VAL A 247 16.77 -18.29 13.15
C VAL A 247 16.80 -18.67 11.68
N ARG A 248 15.70 -18.40 10.97
CA ARG A 248 15.66 -18.49 9.51
C ARG A 248 15.98 -17.13 8.90
N VAL A 249 16.91 -17.14 7.95
CA VAL A 249 17.35 -15.96 7.21
C VAL A 249 16.87 -16.08 5.77
N ARG A 250 16.30 -15.00 5.23
CA ARG A 250 15.99 -14.88 3.81
C ARG A 250 16.56 -13.58 3.27
N GLY A 251 17.20 -13.66 2.10
CA GLY A 251 17.92 -12.54 1.50
C GLY A 251 19.43 -12.65 1.71
N PRO A 252 20.19 -11.59 1.41
CA PRO A 252 19.73 -10.24 1.07
C PRO A 252 18.95 -10.21 -0.25
N MET A 253 17.87 -9.44 -0.29
CA MET A 253 17.01 -9.28 -1.47
C MET A 253 16.62 -7.81 -1.65
N PRO A 254 16.24 -7.37 -2.87
CA PRO A 254 15.67 -6.05 -3.06
C PRO A 254 14.43 -5.85 -2.17
N ALA A 255 14.30 -4.66 -1.57
CA ALA A 255 13.03 -4.28 -0.96
C ALA A 255 11.94 -4.18 -2.04
N THR A 256 10.66 -4.34 -1.67
CA THR A 256 9.53 -4.26 -2.60
C THR A 256 9.54 -2.99 -3.45
N ILE A 257 9.98 -1.89 -2.84
CA ILE A 257 10.39 -0.69 -3.56
C ILE A 257 11.92 -0.59 -3.47
N SER A 258 12.58 -1.00 -4.56
CA SER A 258 14.02 -1.19 -4.63
C SER A 258 14.82 0.12 -4.58
N ARG A 259 14.18 1.28 -4.84
CA ARG A 259 14.80 2.59 -4.70
C ARG A 259 13.83 3.58 -4.07
N MET A 260 14.31 4.45 -3.19
CA MET A 260 13.50 5.54 -2.65
C MET A 260 14.37 6.74 -2.32
N HIS A 261 13.93 7.94 -2.68
CA HIS A 261 14.72 9.18 -2.48
C HIS A 261 16.15 9.09 -3.03
N GLY A 262 16.32 8.45 -4.19
CA GLY A 262 17.62 8.27 -4.86
C GLY A 262 18.54 7.24 -4.19
N ARG A 263 18.04 6.48 -3.21
CA ARG A 263 18.81 5.45 -2.52
C ARG A 263 18.28 4.07 -2.83
N HIS A 264 19.17 3.16 -3.17
CA HIS A 264 18.87 1.74 -3.33
C HIS A 264 18.51 1.12 -1.97
N ARG A 265 17.60 0.16 -1.96
CA ARG A 265 17.10 -0.51 -0.76
C ARG A 265 17.19 -2.02 -0.93
N MET A 266 17.89 -2.65 0.00
CA MET A 266 17.95 -4.10 0.17
C MET A 266 17.46 -4.46 1.57
N GLN A 267 17.02 -5.70 1.74
CA GLN A 267 16.55 -6.19 3.02
C GLN A 267 16.95 -7.64 3.26
N ILE A 268 17.11 -7.98 4.53
CA ILE A 268 17.25 -9.36 5.02
C ILE A 268 16.10 -9.61 5.99
N VAL A 269 15.37 -10.70 5.78
CA VAL A 269 14.24 -11.09 6.63
C VAL A 269 14.69 -12.17 7.60
N LEU A 270 14.45 -11.92 8.88
CA LEU A 270 14.80 -12.80 9.99
C LEU A 270 13.52 -13.34 10.63
N GLN A 271 13.44 -14.66 10.81
CA GLN A 271 12.36 -15.31 11.55
C GLN A 271 12.94 -16.11 12.71
N ALA A 272 12.41 -15.89 13.92
CA ALA A 272 12.83 -16.60 15.13
C ALA A 272 11.61 -17.15 15.89
N PRO A 273 11.74 -18.26 16.63
CA PRO A 273 10.61 -18.88 17.33
C PRO A 273 10.08 -18.04 18.49
N ASN A 274 10.90 -17.14 19.06
CA ASN A 274 10.49 -16.29 20.17
C ASN A 274 11.29 -14.97 20.23
N PRO A 275 10.81 -13.97 21.01
CA PRO A 275 11.47 -12.67 21.14
C PRO A 275 12.89 -12.74 21.73
N HIS A 276 13.18 -13.72 22.60
CA HIS A 276 14.50 -13.86 23.23
C HIS A 276 15.59 -14.26 22.23
N VAL A 277 15.29 -15.20 21.33
CA VAL A 277 16.22 -15.60 20.26
C VAL A 277 16.47 -14.41 19.32
N MET A 278 15.41 -13.71 18.91
CA MET A 278 15.54 -12.52 18.05
C MET A 278 16.34 -11.41 18.73
N GLY A 279 16.01 -11.11 20.00
CA GLY A 279 16.67 -10.07 20.78
C GLY A 279 18.16 -10.32 20.96
N ARG A 280 18.57 -11.57 21.22
CA ARG A 280 20.00 -11.95 21.31
C ARG A 280 20.74 -11.71 20.00
N LEU A 281 20.20 -12.17 18.87
CA LEU A 281 20.81 -11.94 17.56
C LEU A 281 20.98 -10.44 17.27
N LEU A 282 19.92 -9.65 17.48
CA LEU A 282 19.95 -8.21 17.21
C LEU A 282 20.86 -7.44 18.16
N ALA A 283 20.96 -7.85 19.43
CA ALA A 283 21.88 -7.26 20.39
C ALA A 283 23.34 -7.51 19.97
N ASP A 284 23.67 -8.75 19.60
CA ASP A 284 25.01 -9.10 19.12
C ASP A 284 25.33 -8.33 17.83
N LEU A 285 24.41 -8.25 16.86
CA LEU A 285 24.60 -7.48 15.62
C LEU A 285 24.83 -5.98 15.86
N ARG A 286 24.19 -5.39 16.87
CA ARG A 286 24.41 -3.99 17.26
C ARG A 286 25.77 -3.75 17.91
N ALA A 287 26.33 -4.78 18.56
CA ALA A 287 27.65 -4.72 19.19
C ALA A 287 28.81 -4.93 18.19
N TYR A 288 28.54 -5.41 16.97
CA TYR A 288 29.56 -5.53 15.94
C TYR A 288 30.14 -4.18 15.53
N ALA A 289 31.39 -4.20 15.07
CA ALA A 289 32.00 -3.03 14.44
C ALA A 289 31.15 -2.53 13.26
N PRO A 290 31.10 -1.21 12.98
CA PRO A 290 30.32 -0.68 11.86
C PRO A 290 30.64 -1.38 10.53
N LEU A 291 29.62 -1.57 9.69
CA LEU A 291 29.80 -2.13 8.36
C LEU A 291 30.74 -1.25 7.52
N ARG A 292 31.58 -1.90 6.70
CA ARG A 292 32.40 -1.26 5.68
C ARG A 292 32.10 -1.93 4.33
N PRO A 293 31.62 -1.21 3.30
CA PRO A 293 31.38 0.24 3.26
C PRO A 293 30.29 0.70 4.24
N ALA A 294 30.44 1.91 4.78
CA ALA A 294 29.41 2.49 5.64
C ALA A 294 28.13 2.72 4.82
N VAL A 295 27.03 2.10 5.23
CA VAL A 295 25.69 2.24 4.64
C VAL A 295 24.69 2.48 5.76
N GLN A 296 23.49 2.97 5.43
CA GLN A 296 22.45 3.10 6.44
C GLN A 296 21.80 1.75 6.69
N VAL A 297 21.75 1.34 7.96
CA VAL A 297 21.11 0.11 8.42
C VAL A 297 19.99 0.47 9.39
N LEU A 298 18.82 -0.13 9.20
CA LEU A 298 17.68 -0.02 10.10
C LEU A 298 17.22 -1.44 10.46
N TYR A 299 16.98 -1.67 11.75
CA TYR A 299 16.38 -2.90 12.25
C TYR A 299 14.92 -2.64 12.58
N ASP A 300 14.01 -3.24 11.82
CA ASP A 300 12.57 -3.21 12.06
C ASP A 300 12.14 -4.51 12.75
N VAL A 301 11.77 -4.42 14.02
CA VAL A 301 11.43 -5.58 14.85
C VAL A 301 9.91 -5.68 14.92
N ASP A 302 9.39 -6.87 14.61
CA ASP A 302 7.95 -7.14 14.51
C ASP A 302 7.24 -6.26 13.50
N ALA A 303 7.91 -6.07 12.36
CA ALA A 303 7.43 -5.28 11.24
C ALA A 303 5.95 -5.59 10.93
N VAL A 304 5.11 -4.56 11.08
CA VAL A 304 3.67 -4.63 10.82
C VAL A 304 3.40 -4.67 9.30
N HIS A 305 4.30 -4.06 8.52
CA HIS A 305 4.26 -4.00 7.06
C HIS A 305 5.61 -4.47 6.49
N LEU A 306 5.59 -5.18 5.36
CA LEU A 306 6.82 -5.59 4.65
C LEU A 306 7.25 -4.64 3.51
N LEU A 307 6.66 -3.43 3.44
CA LEU A 307 6.90 -2.41 2.42
C LEU A 307 7.79 -1.26 2.93
#